data_AF-A0A9P6FSP9-F1
#
_entry.id   AF-A0A9P6FSP9-F1
#
_cell.length_a   1.000
_cell.length_b   1.000
_cell.length_c   1.000
_cell.angle_alpha   90.00
_cell.angle_beta   90.00
_cell.angle_gamma   90.00
#
_symmetry.space_group_name_H-M   'P 1'
#
loop_
_entity.id
_entity.type
_entity.pdbx_description
1 polymer ?
#
loop_
_entity_poly.entity_id
_entity_poly.type
_entity_poly.pdbx_seq_one_letter_code
_entity_poly.pdbx_strand_id
1 'polypeptide(L)'
;MVVNVAIVGVGLVGSEFIAQVLATQSKKIAVLDCTSNESVANYYPNWLQAGFHVVTPNKKAFSGDLSLYKKIKEIANNKPGSPLVYHESTVGAGLPVINTLNDLVNTGDKIVKIEGIFSGTLSYIFNNFSTLDPAAKPVKFSEVVSVAKDLGYT
;
A
#
# COMPACT_ATOMS: atom_id res chain seq x y z
N MET A 1 -1.75 8.91 -23.95
CA MET A 1 -2.90 8.80 -23.02
C MET A 1 -2.59 9.66 -21.81
N VAL A 2 -3.53 10.49 -21.34
CA VAL A 2 -3.33 11.37 -20.17
C VAL A 2 -4.18 10.87 -19.00
N VAL A 3 -3.57 10.81 -17.81
CA VAL A 3 -4.26 10.53 -16.53
C VAL A 3 -4.03 11.72 -15.62
N ASN A 4 -5.10 12.22 -15.01
CA ASN A 4 -5.03 13.34 -14.07
C ASN A 4 -4.81 12.79 -12.66
N VAL A 5 -3.92 13.43 -11.91
CA VAL A 5 -3.49 12.95 -10.60
C VAL A 5 -3.98 13.91 -9.53
N ALA A 6 -4.67 13.39 -8.53
CA ALA A 6 -5.05 14.13 -7.33
C ALA A 6 -4.35 13.51 -6.12
N ILE A 7 -3.51 14.28 -5.42
CA ILE A 7 -2.79 13.80 -4.23
C ILE A 7 -3.56 14.25 -3.00
N VAL A 8 -3.81 13.34 -2.06
CA VAL A 8 -4.61 13.61 -0.86
C VAL A 8 -3.78 13.54 0.42
N GLY A 9 -4.21 14.34 1.40
CA GLY A 9 -3.77 14.25 2.80
C GLY A 9 -4.96 13.91 3.71
N VAL A 10 -4.86 14.20 5.00
CA VAL A 10 -5.86 13.79 6.02
C VAL A 10 -7.09 14.71 6.13
N GLY A 11 -7.19 15.77 5.32
CA GLY A 11 -8.24 16.79 5.43
C GLY A 11 -9.32 16.71 4.35
N LEU A 12 -8.95 17.04 3.11
CA LEU A 12 -9.87 17.16 1.97
C LEU A 12 -10.03 15.80 1.28
N VAL A 13 -10.98 14.99 1.72
CA VAL A 13 -11.13 13.58 1.27
C VAL A 13 -12.57 13.15 1.02
N GLY A 14 -13.56 13.89 1.53
CA GLY A 14 -14.98 13.54 1.47
C GLY A 14 -15.67 13.96 0.18
N SER A 15 -16.96 14.29 0.29
CA SER A 15 -17.78 14.73 -0.85
C SER A 15 -17.28 16.04 -1.44
N GLU A 16 -16.70 16.91 -0.62
CA GLU A 16 -16.07 18.16 -1.01
C GLU A 16 -14.88 17.95 -1.95
N PHE A 17 -14.06 16.92 -1.68
CA PHE A 17 -12.95 16.54 -2.55
C PHE A 17 -13.46 16.05 -3.91
N ILE A 18 -14.44 15.15 -3.88
CA ILE A 18 -15.05 14.61 -5.09
C ILE A 18 -15.62 15.72 -5.96
N ALA A 19 -16.35 16.66 -5.37
CA ALA A 19 -16.94 17.79 -6.08
C ALA A 19 -15.87 18.67 -6.76
N GLN A 20 -14.77 18.99 -6.04
CA GLN A 20 -13.68 19.79 -6.59
C GLN A 20 -12.98 19.08 -7.76
N VAL A 21 -12.74 17.77 -7.62
CA VAL A 21 -12.11 16.97 -8.67
C VAL A 21 -13.01 16.88 -9.91
N LEU A 22 -14.31 16.65 -9.74
CA LEU A 22 -15.27 16.59 -10.86
C LEU A 22 -15.41 17.94 -11.58
N ALA A 23 -15.29 19.06 -10.86
CA ALA A 23 -15.33 20.39 -11.44
C ALA A 23 -14.17 20.66 -12.43
N THR A 24 -13.08 19.89 -12.37
CA THR A 24 -11.98 19.97 -13.35
C THR A 24 -12.35 19.40 -14.73
N GLN A 25 -13.50 18.71 -14.85
CA GLN A 25 -13.96 18.03 -16.08
C GLN A 25 -12.98 16.98 -16.64
N SER A 26 -12.07 16.49 -15.79
CA SER A 26 -11.11 15.44 -16.13
C SER A 26 -11.78 14.09 -16.30
N LYS A 27 -11.51 13.39 -17.42
CA LYS A 27 -12.14 12.09 -17.74
C LYS A 27 -11.50 10.88 -17.07
N LYS A 28 -10.22 10.97 -16.71
CA LYS A 28 -9.44 9.90 -16.08
C LYS A 28 -8.70 10.48 -14.90
N ILE A 29 -9.07 10.05 -13.70
CA ILE A 29 -8.53 10.57 -12.45
C ILE A 29 -7.97 9.42 -11.64
N ALA A 30 -6.75 9.58 -11.14
CA ALA A 30 -6.14 8.71 -10.15
C ALA A 30 -5.89 9.52 -8.87
N VAL A 31 -6.47 9.05 -7.76
CA VAL A 31 -6.23 9.59 -6.42
C VAL A 31 -5.01 8.87 -5.83
N LEU A 32 -4.00 9.63 -5.42
CA LEU A 32 -2.83 9.11 -4.72
C LEU A 32 -2.98 9.36 -3.23
N ASP A 33 -3.25 8.31 -2.46
CA ASP A 33 -3.16 8.36 -1.00
C ASP A 33 -1.80 7.86 -0.54
N CYS A 34 -0.90 8.80 -0.26
CA CYS A 34 0.42 8.54 0.30
C CYS A 34 0.47 8.68 1.84
N THR A 35 -0.68 8.61 2.52
CA THR A 35 -0.76 8.66 3.98
C THR A 35 -0.69 7.26 4.61
N SER A 36 -0.72 7.22 5.94
CA SER A 36 -0.94 5.99 6.73
C SER A 36 -2.24 6.07 7.55
N ASN A 37 -3.18 6.90 7.08
CA ASN A 37 -4.37 7.28 7.84
C ASN A 37 -5.57 6.39 7.48
N GLU A 38 -6.24 5.86 8.50
CA GLU A 38 -7.39 4.97 8.34
C GLU A 38 -8.66 5.71 7.88
N SER A 39 -8.89 6.93 8.36
CA SER A 39 -10.01 7.75 7.93
C SER A 39 -9.95 8.07 6.43
N VAL A 40 -8.75 8.29 5.88
CA VAL A 40 -8.54 8.47 4.43
C VAL A 40 -8.87 7.18 3.67
N ALA A 41 -8.37 6.03 4.14
CA ALA A 41 -8.65 4.72 3.56
C ALA A 41 -10.17 4.40 3.49
N ASN A 42 -10.94 4.85 4.47
CA ASN A 42 -12.39 4.65 4.52
C ASN A 42 -13.16 5.37 3.39
N TYR A 43 -12.55 6.37 2.73
CA TYR A 43 -13.15 7.07 1.59
C TYR A 43 -12.87 6.40 0.23
N TYR A 44 -12.04 5.36 0.17
CA TYR A 44 -11.73 4.68 -1.09
C TYR A 44 -13.00 4.20 -1.82
N PRO A 45 -13.99 3.58 -1.16
CA PRO A 45 -15.23 3.20 -1.82
C PRO A 45 -15.96 4.39 -2.45
N ASN A 46 -15.94 5.56 -1.80
CA ASN A 46 -16.59 6.77 -2.32
C ASN A 46 -15.88 7.29 -3.58
N TRP A 47 -14.54 7.32 -3.58
CA TRP A 47 -13.76 7.73 -4.75
C TRP A 47 -13.94 6.76 -5.93
N LEU A 48 -13.91 5.45 -5.65
CA LEU A 48 -14.14 4.44 -6.67
C LEU A 48 -15.57 4.57 -7.24
N GLN A 49 -16.58 4.76 -6.40
CA GLN A 49 -17.97 4.99 -6.86
C GLN A 49 -18.11 6.26 -7.71
N ALA A 50 -17.30 7.29 -7.46
CA ALA A 50 -17.21 8.49 -8.30
C ALA A 50 -16.44 8.26 -9.62
N GLY A 51 -15.93 7.05 -9.86
CA GLY A 51 -15.19 6.67 -11.07
C GLY A 51 -13.69 6.96 -11.00
N PHE A 52 -13.16 7.31 -9.83
CA PHE A 52 -11.73 7.61 -9.69
C PHE A 52 -10.93 6.34 -9.43
N HIS A 53 -9.77 6.21 -10.05
CA HIS A 53 -8.79 5.19 -9.67
C HIS A 53 -8.13 5.57 -8.34
N VAL A 54 -7.66 4.58 -7.58
CA VAL A 54 -6.91 4.79 -6.33
C VAL A 54 -5.54 4.12 -6.46
N VAL A 55 -4.49 4.82 -6.09
CA VAL A 55 -3.12 4.28 -6.03
C VAL A 55 -2.53 4.65 -4.67
N THR A 56 -1.98 3.68 -3.94
CA THR A 56 -1.66 3.93 -2.53
C THR A 56 -0.61 2.98 -1.93
N PRO A 57 0.33 3.50 -1.12
CA PRO A 57 1.09 2.70 -0.16
C PRO A 57 0.36 2.49 1.19
N ASN A 58 -0.82 3.08 1.40
CA ASN A 58 -1.56 3.02 2.66
C ASN A 58 -2.15 1.62 2.89
N LYS A 59 -1.61 0.91 3.88
CA LYS A 59 -1.99 -0.47 4.20
C LYS A 59 -3.37 -0.57 4.83
N LYS A 60 -3.89 0.51 5.42
CA LYS A 60 -5.12 0.51 6.26
C LYS A 60 -6.35 -0.04 5.52
N ALA A 61 -6.48 0.27 4.23
CA ALA A 61 -7.60 -0.22 3.40
C ALA A 61 -7.57 -1.73 3.12
N PHE A 62 -6.41 -2.38 3.22
CA PHE A 62 -6.19 -3.78 2.80
C PHE A 62 -5.78 -4.71 3.95
N SER A 63 -5.41 -4.14 5.10
CA SER A 63 -5.03 -4.87 6.32
C SER A 63 -5.90 -4.53 7.53
N GLY A 64 -6.96 -3.73 7.33
CA GLY A 64 -7.92 -3.35 8.36
C GLY A 64 -9.17 -4.22 8.32
N ASP A 65 -10.34 -3.59 8.34
CA ASP A 65 -11.62 -4.28 8.32
C ASP A 65 -11.88 -5.05 7.00
N LEU A 66 -12.35 -6.29 7.12
CA LEU A 66 -12.59 -7.17 5.98
C LEU A 66 -13.73 -6.67 5.07
N SER A 67 -14.73 -5.99 5.63
CA SER A 67 -15.85 -5.44 4.86
C SER A 67 -15.38 -4.28 3.97
N LEU A 68 -14.46 -3.44 4.46
CA LEU A 68 -13.85 -2.38 3.64
C LEU A 68 -13.08 -2.98 2.46
N TYR A 69 -12.21 -3.95 2.71
CA TYR A 69 -11.47 -4.65 1.65
C TYR A 69 -12.41 -5.24 0.60
N LYS A 70 -13.44 -5.99 1.03
CA LYS A 70 -14.42 -6.59 0.12
C LYS A 70 -15.15 -5.55 -0.70
N LYS A 71 -15.60 -4.45 -0.08
CA LYS A 71 -16.29 -3.35 -0.76
C LYS A 71 -15.42 -2.70 -1.83
N ILE A 72 -14.14 -2.45 -1.53
CA ILE A 72 -13.17 -1.91 -2.50
C ILE A 72 -13.03 -2.86 -3.70
N LYS A 73 -12.81 -4.16 -3.44
CA LYS A 73 -12.64 -5.17 -4.49
C LYS A 73 -13.90 -5.36 -5.32
N GLU A 74 -15.07 -5.35 -4.70
CA GLU A 74 -16.37 -5.45 -5.37
C GLU A 74 -16.56 -4.30 -6.36
N ILE A 75 -16.32 -3.04 -5.93
CA ILE A 75 -16.46 -1.88 -6.82
C ILE A 75 -15.44 -1.94 -7.96
N ALA A 76 -14.18 -2.29 -7.67
CA ALA A 76 -13.11 -2.34 -8.67
C ALA A 76 -13.29 -3.47 -9.70
N ASN A 77 -13.99 -4.55 -9.33
CA ASN A 77 -14.20 -5.73 -10.18
C ASN A 77 -15.64 -5.83 -10.75
N ASN A 78 -16.49 -4.84 -10.51
CA ASN A 78 -17.94 -4.93 -10.81
C ASN A 78 -18.23 -5.16 -12.30
N LYS A 79 -17.60 -4.38 -13.18
CA LYS A 79 -17.82 -4.45 -14.64
C LYS A 79 -16.59 -3.99 -15.44
N PRO A 80 -16.49 -4.34 -16.73
CA PRO A 80 -15.48 -3.75 -17.61
C PRO A 80 -15.52 -2.22 -17.55
N GLY A 81 -14.36 -1.59 -17.40
CA GLY A 81 -14.23 -0.15 -17.22
C GLY A 81 -14.52 0.37 -15.81
N SER A 82 -14.65 -0.51 -14.81
CA SER A 82 -14.68 -0.12 -13.40
C SER A 82 -13.39 0.63 -13.02
N PRO A 83 -13.44 1.52 -12.01
CA PRO A 83 -12.26 2.16 -11.46
C PRO A 83 -11.27 1.09 -10.95
N LEU A 84 -10.00 1.47 -10.89
CA LEU A 84 -8.91 0.55 -10.54
C LEU A 84 -8.35 0.95 -9.18
N VAL A 85 -7.90 -0.05 -8.42
CA VAL A 85 -7.24 0.16 -7.14
C VAL A 85 -5.88 -0.55 -7.16
N TYR A 86 -4.81 0.22 -6.99
CA TYR A 86 -3.44 -0.27 -6.97
C TYR A 86 -2.81 -0.02 -5.60
N HIS A 87 -2.28 -1.07 -4.99
CA HIS A 87 -1.70 -1.01 -3.66
C HIS A 87 -0.38 -1.77 -3.57
N GLU A 88 0.37 -1.84 -4.68
CA GLU A 88 1.65 -2.55 -4.79
C GLU A 88 2.58 -2.19 -3.63
N SER A 89 2.73 -0.89 -3.36
CA SER A 89 3.64 -0.38 -2.34
C SER A 89 3.24 -0.62 -0.89
N THR A 90 2.13 -1.33 -0.64
CA THR A 90 1.78 -1.79 0.71
C THR A 90 2.67 -2.93 1.19
N VAL A 91 3.27 -3.71 0.28
CA VAL A 91 4.14 -4.85 0.57
C VAL A 91 5.41 -4.76 -0.27
N GLY A 92 6.58 -4.76 0.36
CA GLY A 92 7.85 -4.73 -0.39
C GLY A 92 8.16 -3.39 -1.08
N ALA A 93 7.46 -2.31 -0.75
CA ALA A 93 7.68 -0.96 -1.28
C ALA A 93 7.61 -0.87 -2.82
N GLY A 94 8.75 -0.89 -3.52
CA GLY A 94 8.78 -0.84 -4.98
C GLY A 94 8.81 -2.21 -5.65
N LEU A 95 8.93 -3.29 -4.87
CA LEU A 95 9.01 -4.65 -5.41
C LEU A 95 7.63 -5.09 -5.95
N PRO A 96 7.57 -5.76 -7.11
CA PRO A 96 6.31 -6.16 -7.75
C PRO A 96 5.69 -7.40 -7.10
N VAL A 97 5.54 -7.41 -5.76
CA VAL A 97 5.08 -8.59 -5.01
C VAL A 97 3.63 -8.93 -5.32
N ILE A 98 2.74 -7.94 -5.22
CA ILE A 98 1.29 -8.12 -5.34
C ILE A 98 0.92 -8.39 -6.78
N ASN A 99 1.46 -7.61 -7.73
CA ASN A 99 1.20 -7.86 -9.15
C ASN A 99 1.69 -9.25 -9.58
N THR A 100 2.90 -9.65 -9.20
CA THR A 100 3.41 -11.00 -9.53
C THR A 100 2.51 -12.08 -8.93
N LEU A 101 2.08 -11.96 -7.66
CA LEU A 101 1.16 -12.93 -7.07
C LEU A 101 -0.18 -12.98 -7.79
N ASN A 102 -0.74 -11.83 -8.16
CA ASN A 102 -1.99 -11.78 -8.91
C ASN A 102 -1.85 -12.42 -10.29
N ASP A 103 -0.76 -12.15 -11.02
CA ASP A 103 -0.52 -12.72 -12.34
C ASP A 103 -0.44 -14.25 -12.27
N LEU A 104 0.32 -14.81 -11.32
CA LEU A 104 0.41 -16.25 -11.10
C LEU A 104 -0.97 -16.86 -10.84
N VAL A 105 -1.71 -16.30 -9.89
CA VAL A 105 -3.06 -16.79 -9.53
C VAL A 105 -4.03 -16.70 -10.72
N ASN A 106 -4.00 -15.58 -11.46
CA ASN A 106 -4.87 -15.38 -12.62
C ASN A 106 -4.54 -16.36 -13.77
N THR A 107 -3.29 -16.83 -13.86
CA THR A 107 -2.88 -17.86 -14.84
C THR A 107 -3.11 -19.30 -14.38
N GLY A 108 -3.61 -19.50 -13.16
CA GLY A 108 -4.04 -20.80 -12.64
C GLY A 108 -3.15 -21.40 -11.56
N ASP A 109 -2.06 -20.73 -11.16
CA ASP A 109 -1.24 -21.19 -10.05
C ASP A 109 -1.98 -21.07 -8.72
N LYS A 110 -1.63 -21.96 -7.78
CA LYS A 110 -2.16 -21.96 -6.42
C LYS A 110 -1.06 -21.61 -5.44
N ILE A 111 -1.28 -20.56 -4.66
CA ILE A 111 -0.38 -20.19 -3.57
C ILE A 111 -0.44 -21.27 -2.48
N VAL A 112 0.68 -21.97 -2.26
CA VAL A 112 0.82 -22.99 -1.20
C VAL A 112 1.43 -22.39 0.07
N LYS A 113 2.41 -21.49 -0.08
CA LYS A 113 3.16 -20.88 1.03
C LYS A 113 3.72 -19.53 0.60
N ILE A 114 3.69 -18.54 1.50
CA ILE A 114 4.37 -17.25 1.36
C ILE A 114 5.24 -17.06 2.60
N GLU A 115 6.53 -16.80 2.40
CA GLU A 115 7.49 -16.47 3.45
C GLU A 115 8.35 -15.30 3.00
N GLY A 116 8.71 -14.41 3.93
CA GLY A 116 9.53 -13.25 3.60
C GLY A 116 9.74 -12.31 4.78
N ILE A 117 10.64 -11.35 4.58
CA ILE A 117 10.93 -10.27 5.52
C ILE A 117 10.30 -9.00 4.96
N PHE A 118 9.25 -8.49 5.62
CA PHE A 118 8.45 -7.37 5.12
C PHE A 118 8.66 -6.06 5.89
N SER A 119 9.70 -5.99 6.72
CA SER A 119 10.09 -4.80 7.47
C SER A 119 11.57 -4.51 7.25
N GLY A 120 11.87 -3.35 6.65
CA GLY A 120 13.25 -2.90 6.43
C GLY A 120 13.99 -2.69 7.75
N THR A 121 13.34 -2.05 8.72
CA THR A 121 13.89 -1.83 10.08
C THR A 121 14.25 -3.15 10.76
N LEU A 122 13.33 -4.13 10.77
CA LEU A 122 13.61 -5.43 11.39
C LEU A 122 14.66 -6.21 10.60
N SER A 123 14.64 -6.14 9.27
CA SER A 123 15.69 -6.75 8.45
C SER A 123 17.06 -6.20 8.83
N TYR A 124 17.21 -4.88 8.94
CA TYR A 124 18.45 -4.25 9.38
C TYR A 124 18.86 -4.74 10.77
N ILE A 125 17.94 -4.69 11.75
CA ILE A 125 18.25 -5.09 13.12
C ILE A 125 18.72 -6.55 13.18
N PHE A 126 17.98 -7.48 12.58
CA PHE A 126 18.32 -8.91 12.66
C PHE A 126 19.56 -9.28 11.85
N ASN A 127 19.79 -8.63 10.71
CA ASN A 127 21.01 -8.86 9.92
C ASN A 127 22.28 -8.40 10.65
N ASN A 128 22.18 -7.40 11.53
CA ASN A 128 23.31 -6.91 12.33
C ASN A 128 23.41 -7.58 13.71
N PHE A 129 22.29 -8.06 14.26
CA PHE A 129 22.24 -8.72 15.55
C PHE A 129 22.65 -10.20 15.48
N SER A 130 22.17 -10.92 14.46
CA SER A 130 22.33 -12.37 14.34
C SER A 130 23.04 -12.71 13.03
N THR A 131 24.36 -12.81 13.09
CA THR A 131 25.21 -13.15 11.94
C THR A 131 25.87 -14.52 12.11
N LEU A 132 26.15 -15.18 10.98
CA LEU A 132 26.93 -16.41 10.92
C LEU A 132 28.44 -16.15 10.80
N ASP A 133 28.86 -14.89 10.72
CA ASP A 133 30.28 -14.52 10.64
C ASP A 133 31.02 -14.93 11.93
N PRO A 134 31.97 -15.90 11.86
CA PRO A 134 32.71 -16.36 13.03
C PRO A 134 33.58 -15.28 13.67
N ALA A 135 33.91 -14.22 12.94
CA ALA A 135 34.70 -13.10 13.44
C ALA A 135 33.84 -12.01 14.10
N ALA A 136 32.51 -12.08 13.98
CA ALA A 136 31.61 -11.11 14.57
C ALA A 136 31.59 -11.22 16.10
N LYS A 137 31.73 -10.08 16.76
CA LYS A 137 31.56 -10.01 18.21
C LYS A 137 30.07 -10.11 18.55
N PRO A 138 29.70 -10.80 19.65
CA PRO A 138 28.33 -10.74 20.16
C PRO A 138 27.94 -9.29 20.44
N VAL A 139 26.84 -8.84 19.85
CA VAL A 139 26.25 -7.51 20.07
C VAL A 139 24.95 -7.65 20.82
N LYS A 140 24.61 -6.68 21.68
CA LYS A 140 23.30 -6.70 22.35
C LYS A 140 22.23 -6.22 21.39
N PHE A 141 21.05 -6.83 21.46
CA PHE A 141 19.91 -6.40 20.63
C PHE A 141 19.60 -4.90 20.80
N SER A 142 19.62 -4.39 22.03
CA SER A 142 19.39 -2.97 22.34
C SER A 142 20.41 -2.02 21.70
N GLU A 143 21.66 -2.47 21.53
CA GLU A 143 22.71 -1.67 20.89
C GLU A 143 22.40 -1.51 19.40
N VAL A 144 22.05 -2.60 18.71
CA VAL A 144 21.66 -2.57 17.30
C VAL A 144 20.41 -1.72 17.08
N VAL A 145 19.42 -1.81 17.97
CA VAL A 145 18.22 -0.95 17.92
C VAL A 145 18.57 0.52 18.10
N SER A 146 19.50 0.84 19.01
CA SER A 146 19.95 2.23 19.23
C SER A 146 20.66 2.77 17.98
N VAL A 147 21.53 1.97 17.36
CA VAL A 147 22.17 2.32 16.08
C VAL A 147 21.14 2.51 14.97
N ALA A 148 20.13 1.63 14.87
CA ALA A 148 19.06 1.78 13.88
C ALA A 148 18.29 3.10 14.06
N LYS A 149 18.05 3.52 15.30
CA LYS A 149 17.43 4.81 15.62
C LYS A 149 18.32 5.98 15.24
N ASP A 150 19.60 5.92 15.58
CA ASP A 150 20.58 6.99 15.27
C ASP A 150 20.75 7.18 13.75
N LEU A 151 20.61 6.11 12.98
CA LEU A 151 20.63 6.14 11.50
C LEU A 151 19.28 6.53 10.86
N GLY A 152 18.22 6.71 11.65
CA GLY A 152 16.88 7.05 11.16
C GLY A 152 16.15 5.89 10.47
N TYR A 153 16.49 4.64 10.79
CA TYR A 153 15.77 3.45 10.33
C TYR A 153 14.57 3.11 11.22
N THR A 154 14.36 3.82 12.33
CA THR A 154 13.18 3.74 13.21
C THR A 154 12.93 5.04 13.97
#